data_AF-A0A1I8IYD8-F1
#
_entry.id   AF-A0A1I8IYD8-F1
#
_cell.length_a   1.000
_cell.length_b   1.000
_cell.length_c   1.000
_cell.angle_alpha   90.00
_cell.angle_beta   90.00
_cell.angle_gamma   90.00
#
_symmetry.space_group_name_H-M   'P 1'
#
loop_
_entity.id
_entity.type
_entity.pdbx_description
1 polymer ?
#
loop_
_entity_poly.entity_id
_entity_poly.type
_entity_poly.pdbx_seq_one_letter_code
_entity_poly.pdbx_strand_id
1 'polypeptide(L)'
;KLRQDAVAGLTVGLMVIPQGLAYAHVAELPVQYGLYSAFMGPFVYCLLGTSKDASLGPPPSCRCSPPPTTRLRESRRTVYAVLMCFACGIVQFLLLGAMRLGVIVNFISLPVVSGFTTSAAVTIAWSQVKSLLGLRGISNWLPLSVYEICRDIGRTKVWDLTLGLSCMALLLVLMKIQRDISKASRIDATEDGDVHLGVRSSRAFLAIVCSGRNALIVACASLVAFSLKSVDLGDKLTLTQKVDSRLPPFRPPAFQLMNGTQVVRDFWQIVGDIGIGFAVVPFIGLVESIAIARVFARSGNYRIDASQELIAIGLSNLAGSFVSSYPVTGSFTRLGC
;
A
#
# COMPACT_ATOMS: atom_id res chain seq x y z
N LYS A 1 5.33 22.36 16.56
CA LYS A 1 5.81 21.94 15.23
C LYS A 1 6.63 20.66 15.33
N LEU A 2 7.91 20.67 15.71
CA LEU A 2 8.74 19.43 15.77
C LEU A 2 8.11 18.26 16.56
N ARG A 3 7.56 18.50 17.76
CA ARG A 3 6.88 17.47 18.56
C ARG A 3 5.62 16.90 17.88
N GLN A 4 4.88 17.74 17.16
CA GLN A 4 3.68 17.33 16.42
C GLN A 4 4.07 16.53 15.18
N ASP A 5 5.12 16.96 14.48
CA ASP A 5 5.66 16.26 13.30
C ASP A 5 6.24 14.90 13.67
N ALA A 6 6.91 14.78 14.83
CA ALA A 6 7.41 13.51 15.36
C ALA A 6 6.27 12.52 15.68
N VAL A 7 5.20 12.98 16.33
CA VAL A 7 4.03 12.14 16.62
C VAL A 7 3.30 11.75 15.32
N ALA A 8 3.17 12.66 14.37
CA ALA A 8 2.59 12.39 13.05
C ALA A 8 3.45 11.38 12.25
N GLY A 9 4.78 11.52 12.29
CA GLY A 9 5.70 10.58 11.65
C GLY A 9 5.61 9.18 12.25
N LEU A 10 5.59 9.08 13.59
CA LEU A 10 5.44 7.80 14.29
C LEU A 10 4.11 7.10 13.96
N THR A 11 3.01 7.86 13.96
CA THR A 11 1.68 7.31 13.64
C THR A 11 1.59 6.84 12.18
N VAL A 12 2.13 7.61 11.22
CA VAL A 12 2.22 7.19 9.82
C VAL A 12 3.11 5.95 9.68
N GLY A 13 4.26 5.89 10.35
CA GLY A 13 5.14 4.72 10.33
C GLY A 13 4.45 3.45 10.85
N LEU A 14 3.76 3.54 11.99
CA LEU A 14 2.98 2.43 12.55
C LEU A 14 1.86 1.97 11.62
N MET A 15 1.27 2.87 10.83
CA MET A 15 0.23 2.52 9.87
C MET A 15 0.79 1.87 8.60
N VAL A 16 1.96 2.32 8.12
CA VAL A 16 2.58 1.84 6.88
C VAL A 16 3.08 0.40 7.00
N ILE A 17 3.52 -0.05 8.18
CA ILE A 17 4.04 -1.42 8.37
C ILE A 17 2.98 -2.50 8.06
N PRO A 18 1.81 -2.56 8.74
CA PRO A 18 0.73 -3.50 8.40
C PRO A 18 0.26 -3.37 6.94
N GLN A 19 0.13 -2.13 6.47
CA GLN A 19 -0.38 -1.84 5.14
C GLN A 19 0.56 -2.36 4.04
N GLY A 20 1.86 -2.13 4.18
CA GLY A 20 2.87 -2.61 3.24
C GLY A 20 2.91 -4.13 3.16
N LEU A 21 2.82 -4.83 4.31
CA LEU A 21 2.77 -6.29 4.37
C LEU A 21 1.52 -6.84 3.64
N ALA A 22 0.35 -6.23 3.87
CA ALA A 22 -0.89 -6.62 3.23
C ALA A 22 -0.84 -6.40 1.71
N TYR A 23 -0.33 -5.25 1.25
CA TYR A 23 -0.26 -4.95 -0.19
C TYR A 23 0.77 -5.80 -0.93
N ALA A 24 1.89 -6.15 -0.30
CA ALA A 24 2.84 -7.11 -0.88
C ALA A 24 2.20 -8.50 -1.06
N HIS A 25 1.37 -8.93 -0.10
CA HIS A 25 0.60 -10.16 -0.22
C HIS A 25 -0.39 -10.11 -1.40
N VAL A 26 -1.11 -9.00 -1.57
CA VAL A 26 -2.04 -8.78 -2.69
C VAL A 26 -1.31 -8.77 -4.04
N ALA A 27 -0.08 -8.24 -4.07
CA ALA A 27 0.80 -8.25 -5.24
C ALA A 27 1.43 -9.62 -5.56
N GLU A 28 1.16 -10.65 -4.75
CA GLU A 28 1.75 -12.00 -4.85
C GLU A 28 3.29 -11.97 -4.74
N LEU A 29 3.80 -11.07 -3.89
CA LEU A 29 5.22 -10.95 -3.55
C LEU A 29 5.45 -11.37 -2.09
N PRO A 30 6.67 -11.79 -1.73
CA PRO A 30 7.02 -11.99 -0.33
C PRO A 30 6.78 -10.71 0.46
N VAL A 31 6.16 -10.83 1.62
CA VAL A 31 5.62 -9.67 2.35
C VAL A 31 6.69 -8.64 2.75
N GLN A 32 7.96 -9.04 2.92
CA GLN A 32 9.06 -8.11 3.21
C GLN A 32 9.26 -7.04 2.13
N TYR A 33 8.91 -7.32 0.88
CA TYR A 33 9.03 -6.35 -0.21
C TYR A 33 8.08 -5.15 -0.03
N GLY A 34 7.00 -5.31 0.74
CA GLY A 34 6.13 -4.22 1.16
C GLY A 34 6.85 -3.21 2.05
N LEU A 35 7.67 -3.72 2.98
CA LEU A 35 8.50 -2.89 3.86
C LEU A 35 9.66 -2.24 3.10
N TYR A 36 10.29 -2.96 2.17
CA TYR A 36 11.35 -2.40 1.32
C TYR A 36 10.83 -1.24 0.46
N SER A 37 9.59 -1.35 -0.02
CA SER A 37 8.98 -0.29 -0.84
C SER A 37 8.59 0.94 -0.04
N ALA A 38 8.27 0.76 1.24
CA ALA A 38 8.03 1.85 2.19
C ALA A 38 9.32 2.51 2.72
N PHE A 39 10.52 2.08 2.30
CA PHE A 39 11.78 2.58 2.83
C PHE A 39 12.36 3.74 2.01
N MET A 40 12.91 3.47 0.82
CA MET A 40 13.69 4.46 0.05
C MET A 40 12.82 5.54 -0.59
N GLY A 41 11.62 5.19 -1.06
CA GLY A 41 10.72 6.13 -1.73
C GLY A 41 10.41 7.37 -0.89
N PRO A 42 9.92 7.22 0.37
CA PRO A 42 9.67 8.36 1.26
C PRO A 42 10.88 9.28 1.50
N PHE A 43 12.11 8.75 1.55
CA PHE A 43 13.31 9.61 1.70
C PHE A 43 13.52 10.50 0.48
N VAL A 44 13.39 9.94 -0.73
CA VAL A 44 13.53 10.69 -1.97
C VAL A 44 12.40 11.70 -2.14
N TYR A 45 11.17 11.28 -1.84
CA TYR A 45 9.99 12.13 -1.93
C TYR A 45 10.01 13.27 -0.91
N CYS A 46 10.57 13.08 0.28
CA CYS A 46 10.72 14.15 1.27
C CYS A 46 11.57 15.32 0.74
N LEU A 47 12.50 15.06 -0.18
CA LEU A 47 13.40 16.07 -0.75
C LEU A 47 12.82 16.76 -1.99
N LEU A 48 12.00 16.04 -2.76
CA LEU A 48 11.60 16.46 -4.12
C LEU A 48 10.09 16.66 -4.30
N GLY A 49 9.28 16.06 -3.42
CA GLY A 49 7.82 16.07 -3.49
C GLY A 49 7.23 17.46 -3.24
N THR A 50 6.13 17.77 -3.91
CA THR A 50 5.44 19.06 -3.73
C THR A 50 4.34 19.00 -2.68
N SER A 51 3.79 17.80 -2.46
CA SER A 51 2.73 17.61 -1.50
C SER A 51 3.30 17.30 -0.11
N LYS A 52 2.87 18.09 0.89
CA LYS A 52 3.35 17.98 2.28
C LYS A 52 2.74 16.80 3.03
N ASP A 53 1.64 16.27 2.51
CA ASP A 53 0.78 15.30 3.18
C ASP A 53 0.63 13.96 2.46
N ALA A 54 1.09 13.84 1.21
CA ALA A 54 1.14 12.51 0.59
C ALA A 54 2.28 11.69 1.20
N SER A 55 1.93 10.46 1.56
CA SER A 55 2.89 9.41 1.86
C SER A 55 3.03 8.55 0.61
N LEU A 56 4.25 8.11 0.29
CA LEU A 56 4.45 7.10 -0.73
C LEU A 56 4.23 5.71 -0.16
N GLY A 57 3.48 4.90 -0.88
CA GLY A 57 3.26 3.51 -0.54
C GLY A 57 3.06 2.67 -1.79
N PRO A 58 3.18 1.35 -1.67
CA PRO A 58 2.85 0.48 -2.77
C PRO A 58 1.36 0.59 -3.12
N PRO A 59 0.99 0.82 -4.38
CA PRO A 59 -0.39 0.85 -4.80
C PRO A 59 -0.98 -0.56 -4.75
N PRO A 60 -2.20 -0.71 -4.20
CA PRO A 60 -2.91 -1.98 -4.20
C PRO A 60 -3.33 -2.41 -5.63
N SER A 61 -3.29 -1.48 -6.60
CA SER A 61 -3.60 -1.69 -8.00
C SER A 61 -2.42 -2.27 -8.81
N CYS A 62 -1.16 -2.06 -8.39
CA CYS A 62 0.00 -2.54 -9.15
C CYS A 62 0.24 -4.02 -8.90
N ARG A 63 -0.30 -4.83 -9.80
CA ARG A 63 0.07 -6.23 -9.94
C ARG A 63 1.28 -6.34 -10.86
N CYS A 64 2.45 -6.52 -10.27
CA CYS A 64 3.71 -6.64 -11.03
C CYS A 64 4.07 -8.09 -11.39
N SER A 65 3.14 -9.04 -11.19
CA SER A 65 3.35 -10.44 -11.59
C SER A 65 3.05 -10.64 -13.08
N PRO A 66 3.88 -11.41 -13.80
CA PRO A 66 3.61 -11.78 -15.19
C PRO A 66 2.36 -12.66 -15.31
N PRO A 67 1.80 -12.84 -16.52
CA PRO A 67 0.56 -13.57 -16.74
C PRO A 67 0.58 -14.98 -16.12
N PRO A 68 -0.58 -15.50 -15.68
CA PRO A 68 -0.70 -16.77 -14.95
C PRO A 68 -0.22 -18.00 -15.74
N THR A 69 -0.04 -17.86 -17.06
CA THR A 69 0.60 -18.87 -17.93
C THR A 69 2.04 -19.14 -17.54
N THR A 70 2.73 -18.19 -16.92
CA THR A 70 4.08 -18.34 -16.39
C THR A 70 4.02 -18.66 -14.89
N ARG A 71 3.93 -19.95 -14.52
CA ARG A 71 4.10 -20.39 -13.12
C ARG A 71 5.55 -20.18 -12.68
N LEU A 72 5.92 -18.94 -12.42
CA LEU A 72 7.25 -18.60 -11.93
C LEU A 72 7.32 -18.82 -10.42
N ARG A 73 8.43 -19.43 -9.99
CA ARG A 73 8.83 -19.53 -8.59
C ARG A 73 8.86 -18.14 -7.96
N GLU A 74 8.50 -18.01 -6.68
CA GLU A 74 8.40 -16.72 -5.97
C GLU A 74 9.64 -15.83 -6.15
N SER A 75 10.84 -16.42 -6.09
CA SER A 75 12.12 -15.72 -6.29
C SER A 75 12.28 -15.08 -7.67
N ARG A 76 11.56 -15.55 -8.69
CA ARG A 76 11.59 -14.95 -10.04
C ARG A 76 10.63 -13.77 -10.13
N ARG A 77 9.45 -13.85 -9.49
CA ARG A 77 8.45 -12.76 -9.48
C ARG A 77 8.99 -11.45 -8.89
N THR A 78 9.86 -11.55 -7.89
CA THR A 78 10.50 -10.37 -7.29
C THR A 78 11.38 -9.61 -8.28
N VAL A 79 12.04 -10.31 -9.21
CA VAL A 79 12.86 -9.67 -10.26
C VAL A 79 11.98 -8.87 -11.21
N TYR A 80 10.84 -9.43 -11.66
CA TYR A 80 9.88 -8.71 -12.50
C TYR A 80 9.34 -7.46 -11.78
N ALA A 81 9.01 -7.56 -10.50
CA ALA A 81 8.50 -6.44 -9.72
C ALA A 81 9.53 -5.32 -9.53
N VAL A 82 10.78 -5.66 -9.22
CA VAL A 82 11.86 -4.67 -9.06
C VAL A 82 12.20 -4.00 -10.39
N LEU A 83 12.22 -4.76 -11.48
CA LEU A 83 12.47 -4.22 -12.81
C LEU A 83 11.31 -3.34 -13.29
N MET A 84 10.06 -3.70 -12.94
CA MET A 84 8.91 -2.84 -13.15
C MET A 84 9.00 -1.55 -12.34
N CYS A 85 9.53 -1.59 -11.13
CA CYS A 85 9.80 -0.39 -10.33
C CYS A 85 10.79 0.53 -11.05
N PHE A 86 11.92 -0.03 -11.52
CA PHE A 86 12.92 0.71 -12.29
C PHE A 86 12.33 1.32 -13.56
N ALA A 87 11.57 0.52 -14.33
CA ALA A 87 10.89 0.96 -15.54
C ALA A 87 9.86 2.05 -15.28
N CYS A 88 9.03 1.92 -14.24
CA CYS A 88 8.10 2.96 -13.83
C CYS A 88 8.83 4.24 -13.47
N GLY A 89 9.96 4.15 -12.77
CA GLY A 89 10.80 5.29 -12.44
C GLY A 89 11.31 6.01 -13.69
N ILE A 90 11.90 5.27 -14.64
CA ILE A 90 12.36 5.84 -15.91
C ILE A 90 11.20 6.45 -16.68
N VAL A 91 10.10 5.72 -16.89
CA VAL A 91 8.97 6.22 -17.67
C VAL A 91 8.37 7.46 -17.01
N GLN A 92 8.11 7.46 -15.71
CA GLN A 92 7.54 8.63 -15.03
C GLN A 92 8.50 9.83 -15.03
N PHE A 93 9.79 9.60 -14.81
CA PHE A 93 10.81 10.65 -14.85
C PHE A 93 10.99 11.22 -16.27
N LEU A 94 11.17 10.35 -17.27
CA LEU A 94 11.55 10.68 -18.63
C LEU A 94 10.36 11.14 -19.48
N LEU A 95 9.22 10.44 -19.40
CA LEU A 95 8.04 10.70 -20.23
C LEU A 95 7.27 11.95 -19.76
N LEU A 96 7.32 12.31 -18.46
CA LEU A 96 6.40 13.32 -17.91
C LEU A 96 7.06 14.39 -17.03
N GLY A 97 8.22 14.11 -16.42
CA GLY A 97 9.01 15.08 -15.69
C GLY A 97 9.90 15.94 -16.60
N ALA A 98 10.76 15.29 -17.39
CA ALA A 98 11.71 15.97 -18.29
C ALA A 98 11.03 16.65 -19.49
N MET A 99 9.99 16.02 -20.06
CA MET A 99 9.22 16.59 -21.19
C MET A 99 8.16 17.62 -20.75
N ARG A 100 8.09 17.98 -19.45
CA ARG A 100 7.06 18.87 -18.86
C ARG A 100 5.63 18.46 -19.22
N LEU A 101 5.39 17.16 -19.40
CA LEU A 101 4.11 16.61 -19.81
C LEU A 101 3.08 16.60 -18.66
N GLY A 102 3.43 17.15 -17.48
CA GLY A 102 2.50 17.47 -16.39
C GLY A 102 1.35 18.40 -16.81
N VAL A 103 1.45 19.06 -17.96
CA VAL A 103 0.32 19.78 -18.58
C VAL A 103 -0.82 18.82 -18.97
N ILE A 104 -0.52 17.62 -19.50
CA ILE A 104 -1.53 16.62 -19.87
C ILE A 104 -2.33 16.16 -18.64
N VAL A 105 -1.62 15.99 -17.53
CA VAL A 105 -2.20 15.67 -16.23
C VAL A 105 -3.21 16.72 -15.78
N ASN A 106 -2.96 18.00 -16.12
CA ASN A 106 -3.88 19.07 -15.76
C ASN A 106 -5.24 18.97 -16.45
N PHE A 107 -5.31 18.29 -17.59
CA PHE A 107 -6.55 18.02 -18.32
C PHE A 107 -7.36 16.84 -17.78
N ILE A 108 -6.85 16.07 -16.82
CA ILE A 108 -7.64 15.03 -16.16
C ILE A 108 -8.67 15.72 -15.26
N SER A 109 -9.94 15.58 -15.60
CA SER A 109 -11.04 16.21 -14.86
C SER A 109 -11.28 15.51 -13.51
N LEU A 110 -11.79 16.26 -12.52
CA LEU A 110 -12.15 15.71 -11.21
C LEU A 110 -13.15 14.54 -11.29
N PRO A 111 -14.16 14.54 -12.19
CA PRO A 111 -15.04 13.39 -12.39
C PRO A 111 -14.29 12.12 -12.83
N VAL A 112 -13.30 12.23 -13.72
CA VAL A 112 -12.49 11.08 -14.17
C VAL A 112 -11.69 10.51 -13.01
N VAL A 113 -11.05 11.38 -12.22
CA VAL A 113 -10.33 10.98 -11.00
C VAL A 113 -11.27 10.26 -10.03
N SER A 114 -12.45 10.82 -9.77
CA SER A 114 -13.44 10.22 -8.86
C SER A 114 -13.96 8.86 -9.35
N GLY A 115 -14.21 8.73 -10.66
CA GLY A 115 -14.63 7.45 -11.26
C GLY A 115 -13.54 6.39 -11.15
N PHE A 116 -12.29 6.77 -11.43
CA PHE A 116 -11.13 5.89 -11.30
C PHE A 116 -10.92 5.43 -9.85
N THR A 117 -10.94 6.35 -8.88
CA THR A 117 -10.74 6.00 -7.45
C THR A 117 -11.88 5.13 -6.92
N THR A 118 -13.12 5.36 -7.35
CA THR A 118 -14.27 4.52 -6.97
C THR A 118 -14.14 3.10 -7.54
N SER A 119 -13.78 2.98 -8.82
CA SER A 119 -13.53 1.68 -9.46
C SER A 119 -12.37 0.92 -8.81
N ALA A 120 -11.26 1.62 -8.52
CA ALA A 120 -10.13 1.07 -7.79
C ALA A 120 -10.55 0.59 -6.40
N ALA A 121 -11.31 1.39 -5.63
CA ALA A 121 -11.81 1.01 -4.32
C ALA A 121 -12.68 -0.25 -4.35
N VAL A 122 -13.60 -0.37 -5.32
CA VAL A 122 -14.43 -1.57 -5.51
C VAL A 122 -13.57 -2.78 -5.85
N THR A 123 -12.60 -2.63 -6.75
CA THR A 123 -11.69 -3.72 -7.15
C THR A 123 -10.83 -4.20 -5.98
N ILE A 124 -10.31 -3.26 -5.17
CA ILE A 124 -9.52 -3.57 -3.98
C ILE A 124 -10.40 -4.28 -2.96
N ALA A 125 -11.59 -3.75 -2.65
CA ALA A 125 -12.54 -4.39 -1.73
C ALA A 125 -12.87 -5.82 -2.17
N TRP A 126 -13.14 -6.03 -3.46
CA TRP A 126 -13.39 -7.36 -4.01
C TRP A 126 -12.18 -8.29 -3.88
N SER A 127 -10.97 -7.78 -4.14
CA SER A 127 -9.73 -8.55 -4.04
C SER A 127 -9.44 -9.07 -2.63
N GLN A 128 -9.99 -8.43 -1.59
CA GLN A 128 -9.86 -8.87 -0.20
C GLN A 128 -10.87 -9.96 0.19
N VAL A 129 -11.98 -10.12 -0.53
CA VAL A 129 -13.03 -11.10 -0.21
C VAL A 129 -12.47 -12.52 -0.18
N LYS A 130 -11.63 -12.89 -1.17
CA LYS A 130 -10.98 -14.21 -1.19
C LYS A 130 -10.05 -14.45 0.01
N SER A 131 -9.38 -13.41 0.50
CA SER A 131 -8.51 -13.49 1.67
C SER A 131 -9.32 -13.64 2.95
N LEU A 132 -10.44 -12.90 3.07
CA LEU A 132 -11.38 -13.02 4.18
C LEU A 132 -12.01 -14.42 4.27
N LEU A 133 -12.31 -15.02 3.13
CA LEU A 133 -12.89 -16.38 3.04
C LEU A 133 -11.85 -17.51 3.21
N GLY A 134 -10.55 -17.18 3.24
CA GLY A 134 -9.46 -18.16 3.34
C GLY A 134 -9.28 -19.02 2.08
N LEU A 135 -9.79 -18.58 0.93
CA LEU A 135 -9.75 -19.33 -0.32
C LEU A 135 -8.43 -19.08 -1.08
N ARG A 136 -7.82 -20.14 -1.62
CA ARG A 136 -6.56 -20.09 -2.38
C ARG A 136 -6.80 -20.47 -3.85
N GLY A 137 -6.02 -19.87 -4.75
CA GLY A 137 -6.01 -20.24 -6.18
C GLY A 137 -7.11 -19.60 -7.02
N ILE A 138 -7.82 -18.60 -6.50
CA ILE A 138 -8.82 -17.83 -7.24
C ILE A 138 -8.12 -16.82 -8.16
N SER A 139 -8.62 -16.73 -9.39
CA SER A 139 -8.24 -15.75 -10.40
C SER A 139 -8.36 -14.33 -9.89
N ASN A 140 -7.62 -13.42 -10.50
CA ASN A 140 -7.57 -12.01 -10.13
C ASN A 140 -8.42 -11.11 -11.02
N TRP A 141 -8.91 -11.64 -12.15
CA TRP A 141 -9.79 -10.89 -13.03
C TRP A 141 -11.20 -10.87 -12.46
N LEU A 142 -11.68 -9.67 -12.12
CA LEU A 142 -12.84 -9.44 -11.24
C LEU A 142 -14.06 -10.32 -11.59
N PRO A 143 -14.54 -10.39 -12.84
CA PRO A 143 -15.71 -11.22 -13.16
C PRO A 143 -15.47 -12.72 -13.01
N LEU A 144 -14.27 -13.22 -13.31
CA LEU A 144 -13.92 -14.63 -13.07
C LEU A 144 -13.70 -14.90 -11.57
N SER A 145 -13.11 -13.95 -10.84
CA SER A 145 -13.01 -14.02 -9.37
C SER A 145 -14.39 -14.13 -8.73
N VAL A 146 -15.39 -13.39 -9.23
CA VAL A 146 -16.78 -13.48 -8.74
C VAL A 146 -17.33 -14.89 -8.94
N TYR A 147 -17.20 -15.42 -10.16
CA TYR A 147 -17.68 -16.75 -10.48
C TYR A 147 -17.01 -17.84 -9.63
N GLU A 148 -15.68 -17.79 -9.50
CA GLU A 148 -14.92 -18.77 -8.74
C GLU A 148 -15.20 -18.69 -7.23
N ILE A 149 -15.35 -17.49 -6.67
CA ILE A 149 -15.74 -17.32 -5.25
C ILE A 149 -17.13 -17.91 -5.01
N CYS A 150 -18.11 -17.62 -5.88
CA CYS A 150 -19.46 -18.15 -5.73
C CYS A 150 -19.47 -19.68 -5.85
N ARG A 151 -18.65 -20.25 -6.73
CA ARG A 151 -18.54 -21.71 -6.91
C ARG A 151 -17.88 -22.38 -5.72
N ASP A 152 -16.79 -21.81 -5.22
CA ASP A 152 -15.96 -22.40 -4.16
C ASP A 152 -16.33 -21.93 -2.74
N ILE A 153 -17.49 -21.28 -2.58
CA ILE A 153 -18.00 -20.76 -1.29
C ILE A 153 -18.18 -21.87 -0.23
N GLY A 154 -18.36 -23.13 -0.64
CA GLY A 154 -18.44 -24.26 0.28
C GLY A 154 -17.09 -24.67 0.90
N ARG A 155 -15.96 -24.21 0.35
CA ARG A 155 -14.60 -24.55 0.82
C ARG A 155 -14.00 -23.50 1.76
N THR A 156 -14.82 -22.59 2.28
CA THR A 156 -14.38 -21.48 3.12
C THR A 156 -13.82 -21.96 4.45
N LYS A 157 -12.70 -21.39 4.88
CA LYS A 157 -12.15 -21.65 6.20
C LYS A 157 -12.87 -20.79 7.23
N VAL A 158 -13.72 -21.42 8.03
CA VAL A 158 -14.52 -20.72 9.05
C VAL A 158 -13.65 -19.91 10.02
N TRP A 159 -12.49 -20.44 10.42
CA TRP A 159 -11.57 -19.76 11.34
C TRP A 159 -10.97 -18.48 10.75
N ASP A 160 -10.56 -18.49 9.48
CA ASP A 160 -10.06 -17.31 8.77
C ASP A 160 -11.17 -16.25 8.66
N LEU A 161 -12.40 -16.67 8.34
CA LEU A 161 -13.57 -15.79 8.26
C LEU A 161 -13.91 -15.15 9.62
N THR A 162 -13.96 -15.94 10.70
CA THR A 162 -14.27 -15.42 12.04
C THR A 162 -13.21 -14.45 12.53
N LEU A 163 -11.93 -14.75 12.31
CA LEU A 163 -10.84 -13.87 12.67
C LEU A 163 -10.93 -12.57 11.85
N GLY A 164 -11.10 -12.66 10.54
CA GLY A 164 -11.22 -11.48 9.68
C GLY A 164 -12.43 -10.59 10.01
N LEU A 165 -13.59 -11.18 10.26
CA LEU A 165 -14.79 -10.43 10.70
C LEU A 165 -14.60 -9.78 12.07
N SER A 166 -13.97 -10.47 13.02
CA SER A 166 -13.66 -9.90 14.34
C SER A 166 -12.68 -8.72 14.25
N CYS A 167 -11.64 -8.84 13.40
CA CYS A 167 -10.68 -7.77 13.14
C CYS A 167 -11.35 -6.58 12.47
N MET A 168 -12.26 -6.83 11.52
CA MET A 168 -13.02 -5.77 10.85
C MET A 168 -13.97 -5.06 11.82
N ALA A 169 -14.68 -5.80 12.68
CA ALA A 169 -15.53 -5.21 13.72
C ALA A 169 -14.71 -4.36 14.70
N LEU A 170 -13.58 -4.88 15.20
CA LEU A 170 -12.68 -4.15 16.09
C LEU A 170 -12.14 -2.87 15.43
N LEU A 171 -11.77 -2.94 14.14
CA LEU A 171 -11.31 -1.77 13.38
C LEU A 171 -12.38 -0.68 13.34
N LEU A 172 -13.63 -1.05 13.04
CA LEU A 172 -14.75 -0.11 12.98
C LEU A 172 -15.05 0.53 14.35
N VAL A 173 -14.96 -0.26 15.43
CA VAL A 173 -15.11 0.25 16.81
C VAL A 173 -13.99 1.24 17.15
N LEU A 174 -12.72 0.91 16.85
CA LEU A 174 -11.59 1.82 17.08
C LEU A 174 -11.71 3.11 16.25
N MET A 175 -12.20 3.02 15.01
CA MET A 175 -12.48 4.21 14.18
C MET A 175 -13.60 5.07 14.77
N LYS A 176 -14.67 4.46 15.29
CA LYS A 176 -15.78 5.15 15.95
C LYS A 176 -15.26 5.91 17.18
N ILE A 177 -14.52 5.22 18.06
CA ILE A 177 -13.90 5.79 19.26
C ILE A 177 -12.99 6.98 18.89
N GLN A 178 -12.12 6.83 17.89
CA GLN A 178 -11.23 7.91 17.47
C GLN A 178 -12.01 9.14 16.99
N ARG A 179 -13.07 8.96 16.20
CA ARG A 179 -13.90 10.08 15.73
C ARG A 179 -14.58 10.79 16.90
N ASP A 180 -15.10 10.03 17.86
CA ASP A 180 -15.81 10.60 19.02
C ASP A 180 -14.83 11.36 19.94
N ILE A 181 -13.61 10.85 20.14
CA ILE A 181 -12.53 11.56 20.86
C ILE A 181 -12.14 12.85 20.12
N SER A 182 -11.93 12.78 18.79
CA SER A 182 -11.55 13.96 17.99
C SER A 182 -12.63 15.03 18.00
N LYS A 183 -13.92 14.65 18.01
CA LYS A 183 -15.03 15.60 18.16
C LYS A 183 -15.05 16.23 19.53
N ALA A 184 -14.97 15.43 20.60
CA ALA A 184 -14.96 15.92 21.98
C ALA A 184 -13.80 16.90 22.22
N SER A 185 -12.59 16.55 21.74
CA SER A 185 -11.41 17.42 21.86
C SER A 185 -11.51 18.74 21.07
N ARG A 186 -12.30 18.80 19.99
CA ARG A 186 -12.57 20.05 19.25
C ARG A 186 -13.56 20.93 20.00
N ILE A 187 -14.58 20.33 20.62
CA ILE A 187 -15.56 21.05 21.44
C ILE A 187 -14.86 21.68 22.65
N ASP A 188 -14.03 20.91 23.38
CA ASP A 188 -13.24 21.40 24.51
C ASP A 188 -12.24 22.52 24.14
N ALA A 189 -11.86 22.63 22.86
CA ALA A 189 -10.97 23.70 22.40
C ALA A 189 -11.73 24.99 22.04
N THR A 190 -13.05 24.90 21.90
CA THR A 190 -13.94 26.01 21.53
C THR A 190 -14.66 26.56 22.76
N GLU A 191 -15.05 25.68 23.68
CA GLU A 191 -15.56 26.03 24.99
C GLU A 191 -14.39 26.03 25.98
N ASP A 192 -13.97 27.22 26.42
CA ASP A 192 -12.88 27.48 27.38
C ASP A 192 -13.28 27.02 28.81
N GLY A 193 -13.94 25.87 28.93
CA GLY A 193 -14.39 25.28 30.17
C GLY A 193 -13.26 24.52 30.89
N ASP A 194 -13.33 24.48 32.21
CA ASP A 194 -12.40 23.78 33.10
C ASP A 194 -12.46 22.25 32.93
N VAL A 195 -12.00 21.74 31.79
CA VAL A 195 -11.83 20.31 31.58
C VAL A 195 -10.64 19.86 32.39
N HIS A 196 -10.86 18.98 33.39
CA HIS A 196 -9.79 18.40 34.20
C HIS A 196 -8.64 17.91 33.32
N LEU A 197 -7.41 18.30 33.67
CA LEU A 197 -6.17 17.95 32.96
C LEU A 197 -6.03 16.44 32.70
N GLY A 198 -6.55 15.61 33.62
CA GLY A 198 -6.59 14.15 33.48
C GLY A 198 -7.45 13.66 32.31
N VAL A 199 -8.60 14.29 32.04
CA VAL A 199 -9.48 13.94 30.92
C VAL A 199 -8.83 14.33 29.59
N ARG A 200 -8.17 15.49 29.53
CA ARG A 200 -7.43 15.96 28.35
C ARG A 200 -6.26 15.02 28.02
N SER A 201 -5.51 14.61 29.04
CA SER A 201 -4.38 13.67 28.90
C SER A 201 -4.85 12.28 28.46
N SER A 202 -5.93 11.76 29.07
CA SER A 202 -6.53 10.47 28.70
C SER A 202 -7.05 10.45 27.25
N ARG A 203 -7.75 11.51 26.82
CA ARG A 203 -8.22 11.66 25.42
C ARG A 203 -7.06 11.74 24.43
N ALA A 204 -6.01 12.49 24.75
CA ALA A 204 -4.81 12.57 23.91
C ALA A 204 -4.09 11.22 23.79
N PHE A 205 -3.97 10.48 24.89
CA PHE A 205 -3.40 9.14 24.90
C PHE A 205 -4.22 8.15 24.05
N LEU A 206 -5.54 8.10 24.27
CA LEU A 206 -6.45 7.26 23.49
C LEU A 206 -6.44 7.61 22.00
N ALA A 207 -6.32 8.89 21.65
CA ALA A 207 -6.21 9.32 20.26
C ALA A 207 -4.94 8.78 19.59
N ILE A 208 -3.80 8.76 20.30
CA ILE A 208 -2.54 8.19 19.80
C ILE A 208 -2.68 6.68 19.61
N VAL A 209 -3.24 5.96 20.60
CA VAL A 209 -3.45 4.51 20.53
C VAL A 209 -4.38 4.15 19.37
N CYS A 210 -5.50 4.87 19.20
CA CYS A 210 -6.45 4.62 18.12
C CYS A 210 -5.91 5.03 16.75
N SER A 211 -5.00 6.01 16.67
CA SER A 211 -4.29 6.34 15.42
C SER A 211 -3.46 5.15 14.92
N GLY A 212 -2.87 4.37 15.84
CA GLY A 212 -2.17 3.11 15.56
C GLY A 212 -3.07 1.89 15.35
N ARG A 213 -4.38 2.04 15.12
CA ARG A 213 -5.36 0.94 15.04
C ARG A 213 -4.94 -0.24 14.16
N ASN A 214 -4.37 0.01 12.98
CA ASN A 214 -3.94 -1.04 12.07
C ASN A 214 -2.83 -1.91 12.68
N ALA A 215 -1.87 -1.29 13.38
CA ALA A 215 -0.80 -2.01 14.06
C ALA A 215 -1.33 -2.75 15.30
N LEU A 216 -2.23 -2.13 16.06
CA LEU A 216 -2.88 -2.76 17.22
C LEU A 216 -3.63 -4.04 16.82
N ILE A 217 -4.43 -3.97 15.75
CA ILE A 217 -5.20 -5.11 15.25
C ILE A 217 -4.26 -6.26 14.82
N VAL A 218 -3.19 -5.95 14.09
CA VAL A 218 -2.21 -6.97 13.69
C VAL A 218 -1.54 -7.60 14.91
N ALA A 219 -1.19 -6.82 15.93
CA ALA A 219 -0.60 -7.34 17.17
C ALA A 219 -1.58 -8.26 17.93
N CYS A 220 -2.84 -7.84 18.10
CA CYS A 220 -3.88 -8.66 18.72
C CYS A 220 -4.17 -9.94 17.93
N ALA A 221 -4.30 -9.85 16.60
CA ALA A 221 -4.51 -11.00 15.73
C ALA A 221 -3.33 -11.99 15.78
N SER A 222 -2.10 -11.47 15.85
CA SER A 222 -0.89 -12.29 16.00
C SER A 222 -0.85 -13.00 17.36
N LEU A 223 -1.29 -12.34 18.43
CA LEU A 223 -1.40 -12.95 19.75
C LEU A 223 -2.46 -14.06 19.77
N VAL A 224 -3.64 -13.82 19.18
CA VAL A 224 -4.69 -14.83 19.03
C VAL A 224 -4.19 -16.03 18.21
N ALA A 225 -3.49 -15.78 17.10
CA ALA A 225 -2.90 -16.83 16.29
C ALA A 225 -1.84 -17.64 17.05
N PHE A 226 -1.04 -16.99 17.89
CA PHE A 226 -0.06 -17.65 18.76
C PHE A 226 -0.73 -18.52 19.83
N SER A 227 -1.77 -18.01 20.51
CA SER A 227 -2.54 -18.76 21.49
C SER A 227 -3.26 -19.98 20.86
N LEU A 228 -3.81 -19.84 19.66
CA LEU A 228 -4.44 -20.96 18.95
C LEU A 228 -3.41 -22.01 18.48
N LYS A 229 -2.19 -21.58 18.16
CA LYS A 229 -1.09 -22.50 17.84
C LYS A 229 -0.65 -23.31 19.07
N SER A 230 -0.66 -22.73 20.27
CA SER A 230 -0.37 -23.48 21.51
C SER A 230 -1.42 -24.53 21.88
N VAL A 231 -2.62 -24.47 21.29
CA VAL A 231 -3.73 -25.42 21.52
C VAL A 231 -3.85 -26.44 20.37
N ASP A 232 -2.83 -26.53 19.50
CA ASP A 232 -2.76 -27.48 18.37
C ASP A 232 -3.85 -27.31 17.28
N LEU A 233 -4.56 -26.17 17.29
CA LEU A 233 -5.50 -25.76 16.22
C LEU A 233 -4.83 -24.90 15.13
N GLY A 234 -3.49 -24.78 15.15
CA GLY A 234 -2.73 -23.88 14.29
C GLY A 234 -2.90 -24.12 12.78
N ASP A 235 -3.16 -25.35 12.36
CA ASP A 235 -3.29 -25.72 10.93
C ASP A 235 -4.58 -25.22 10.28
N LYS A 236 -5.57 -24.78 11.07
CA LYS A 236 -6.84 -24.27 10.54
C LYS A 236 -6.76 -22.83 10.06
N LEU A 237 -5.76 -22.07 10.52
CA LEU A 237 -5.55 -20.66 10.16
C LEU A 237 -4.55 -20.51 9.00
N THR A 238 -4.86 -19.62 8.07
CA THR A 238 -3.92 -19.24 7.02
C THR A 238 -2.91 -18.25 7.56
N LEU A 239 -1.76 -18.76 8.04
CA LEU A 239 -0.67 -17.92 8.54
C LEU A 239 0.04 -17.17 7.40
N THR A 240 0.46 -15.94 7.71
CA THR A 240 1.33 -15.14 6.84
C THR A 240 2.69 -15.82 6.64
N GLN A 241 3.30 -15.59 5.48
CA GLN A 241 4.61 -16.13 5.14
C GLN A 241 5.68 -15.68 6.16
N LYS A 242 6.72 -16.51 6.33
CA LYS A 242 7.88 -16.15 7.16
C LYS A 242 8.54 -14.90 6.58
N VAL A 243 8.65 -13.86 7.41
CA VAL A 243 9.29 -12.60 7.02
C VAL A 243 10.80 -12.70 7.30
N ASP A 244 11.60 -12.63 6.25
CA ASP A 244 13.06 -12.55 6.42
C ASP A 244 13.43 -11.20 7.01
N SER A 245 14.01 -11.21 8.22
CA SER A 245 14.39 -10.01 8.96
C SER A 245 15.74 -9.45 8.49
N ARG A 246 15.81 -9.04 7.21
CA ARG A 246 17.02 -8.46 6.62
C ARG A 246 16.77 -7.04 6.15
N LEU A 247 17.80 -6.21 6.21
CA LEU A 247 17.79 -4.92 5.51
C LEU A 247 17.68 -5.16 4.00
N PRO A 248 17.04 -4.25 3.25
CA PRO A 248 16.98 -4.38 1.80
C PRO A 248 18.41 -4.36 1.24
N PRO A 249 18.80 -5.36 0.44
CA PRO A 249 20.13 -5.37 -0.15
C PRO A 249 20.23 -4.22 -1.16
N PHE A 250 21.25 -3.37 -1.00
CA PHE A 250 21.57 -2.36 -2.00
C PHE A 250 22.23 -3.04 -3.20
N ARG A 251 21.45 -3.21 -4.27
CA ARG A 251 21.90 -3.84 -5.50
C ARG A 251 21.17 -3.22 -6.69
N PRO A 252 21.83 -3.02 -7.83
CA PRO A 252 21.12 -2.59 -9.03
C PRO A 252 20.03 -3.62 -9.40
N PRO A 253 18.93 -3.17 -10.03
CA PRO A 253 17.91 -4.08 -10.52
C PRO A 253 18.53 -5.10 -11.47
N ALA A 254 18.15 -6.37 -11.31
CA ALA A 254 18.67 -7.43 -12.17
C ALA A 254 18.01 -7.33 -13.55
N PHE A 255 18.78 -6.85 -14.53
CA PHE A 255 18.35 -6.77 -15.93
C PHE A 255 18.32 -8.14 -16.64
N GLN A 256 18.82 -9.18 -15.99
CA GLN A 256 18.85 -10.54 -16.50
C GLN A 256 18.36 -11.51 -15.42
N LEU A 257 17.52 -12.46 -15.81
CA LEU A 257 17.06 -13.51 -14.93
C LEU A 257 17.98 -14.72 -15.07
N MET A 258 18.84 -14.94 -14.08
CA MET A 258 19.78 -16.07 -14.05
C MET A 258 19.20 -17.27 -13.31
N ASN A 259 19.46 -18.48 -13.80
CA ASN A 259 19.20 -19.74 -13.11
C ASN A 259 20.53 -20.49 -12.93
N GLY A 260 21.27 -20.15 -11.88
CA GLY A 260 22.67 -20.55 -11.75
C GLY A 260 23.54 -19.74 -12.71
N THR A 261 24.23 -20.42 -13.62
CA THR A 261 25.13 -19.80 -14.62
C THR A 261 24.44 -19.47 -15.95
N GLN A 262 23.22 -19.95 -16.19
CA GLN A 262 22.49 -19.68 -17.43
C GLN A 262 21.57 -18.46 -17.31
N VAL A 263 21.63 -17.58 -18.31
CA VAL A 263 20.66 -16.51 -18.49
C VAL A 263 19.37 -17.11 -19.04
N VAL A 264 18.31 -17.09 -18.24
CA VAL A 264 16.99 -17.64 -18.61
C VAL A 264 16.16 -16.61 -19.37
N ARG A 265 16.26 -15.33 -18.99
CA ARG A 265 15.55 -14.24 -19.66
C ARG A 265 16.40 -12.98 -19.66
N ASP A 266 16.48 -12.33 -20.82
CA ASP A 266 17.05 -10.99 -20.98
C ASP A 266 16.03 -9.89 -20.66
N PHE A 267 16.53 -8.67 -20.43
CA PHE A 267 15.71 -7.49 -20.16
C PHE A 267 14.54 -7.34 -21.14
N TRP A 268 14.82 -7.38 -22.45
CA TRP A 268 13.80 -7.22 -23.49
C TRP A 268 12.76 -8.35 -23.49
N GLN A 269 13.16 -9.56 -23.10
CA GLN A 269 12.23 -10.67 -22.95
C GLN A 269 11.36 -10.50 -21.70
N ILE A 270 11.92 -9.97 -20.61
CA ILE A 270 11.15 -9.63 -19.41
C ILE A 270 10.14 -8.53 -19.72
N VAL A 271 10.56 -7.48 -20.45
CA VAL A 271 9.66 -6.43 -20.94
C VAL A 271 8.58 -7.02 -21.86
N GLY A 272 8.95 -7.93 -22.76
CA GLY A 272 8.01 -8.65 -23.61
C GLY A 272 7.02 -9.51 -22.84
N ASP A 273 7.46 -10.21 -21.80
CA ASP A 273 6.61 -11.03 -20.91
C ASP A 273 5.60 -10.18 -20.13
N ILE A 274 5.99 -8.96 -19.75
CA ILE A 274 5.10 -7.98 -19.08
C ILE A 274 4.15 -7.34 -20.11
N GLY A 275 4.60 -7.19 -21.35
CA GLY A 275 3.83 -6.66 -22.47
C GLY A 275 3.30 -5.26 -22.20
N ILE A 276 2.00 -5.06 -22.44
CA ILE A 276 1.31 -3.77 -22.28
C ILE A 276 1.39 -3.26 -20.82
N GLY A 277 1.58 -4.15 -19.84
CA GLY A 277 1.75 -3.78 -18.44
C GLY A 277 2.89 -2.78 -18.21
N PHE A 278 3.93 -2.82 -19.05
CA PHE A 278 5.07 -1.91 -18.97
C PHE A 278 4.68 -0.44 -19.21
N ALA A 279 3.66 -0.18 -20.04
CA ALA A 279 3.14 1.16 -20.30
C ALA A 279 1.98 1.54 -19.35
N VAL A 280 1.12 0.55 -19.03
CA VAL A 280 -0.08 0.78 -18.22
C VAL A 280 0.25 1.04 -16.76
N VAL A 281 1.18 0.29 -16.15
CA VAL A 281 1.50 0.41 -14.72
C VAL A 281 2.08 1.80 -14.36
N PRO A 282 3.06 2.36 -15.09
CA PRO A 282 3.55 3.71 -14.81
C PRO A 282 2.45 4.77 -14.95
N PHE A 283 1.55 4.60 -15.94
CA PHE A 283 0.44 5.53 -16.20
C PHE A 283 -0.64 5.47 -15.11
N ILE A 284 -1.02 4.27 -14.67
CA ILE A 284 -1.93 4.07 -13.54
C ILE A 284 -1.35 4.70 -12.27
N GLY A 285 -0.07 4.44 -11.98
CA GLY A 285 0.58 4.98 -10.79
C GLY A 285 0.67 6.51 -10.80
N LEU A 286 0.79 7.11 -11.99
CA LEU A 286 0.66 8.54 -12.19
C LEU A 286 -0.74 9.03 -11.83
N VAL A 287 -1.79 8.46 -12.45
CA VAL A 287 -3.18 8.91 -12.22
C VAL A 287 -3.54 8.81 -10.74
N GLU A 288 -3.15 7.71 -10.08
CA GLU A 288 -3.37 7.48 -8.66
C GLU A 288 -2.66 8.54 -7.80
N SER A 289 -1.39 8.83 -8.10
CA SER A 289 -0.63 9.81 -7.31
C SER A 289 -1.17 11.24 -7.45
N ILE A 290 -1.53 11.66 -8.67
CA ILE A 290 -2.14 12.98 -8.89
C ILE A 290 -3.52 13.08 -8.26
N ALA A 291 -4.32 12.01 -8.34
CA ALA A 291 -5.62 11.95 -7.70
C ALA A 291 -5.49 12.25 -6.20
N ILE A 292 -4.56 11.55 -5.54
CA ILE A 292 -4.28 11.70 -4.11
C ILE A 292 -3.75 13.10 -3.81
N ALA A 293 -2.76 13.56 -4.57
CA ALA A 293 -2.15 14.85 -4.38
C ALA A 293 -3.22 15.96 -4.48
N ARG A 294 -4.05 15.97 -5.53
CA ARG A 294 -5.12 16.96 -5.70
C ARG A 294 -6.16 16.96 -4.57
N VAL A 295 -6.49 15.79 -4.03
CA VAL A 295 -7.38 15.69 -2.86
C VAL A 295 -6.76 16.40 -1.66
N PHE A 296 -5.45 16.21 -1.41
CA PHE A 296 -4.75 16.90 -0.33
C PHE A 296 -4.58 18.40 -0.57
N ALA A 297 -4.24 18.84 -1.80
CA ALA A 297 -4.17 20.25 -2.15
C ALA A 297 -5.48 21.00 -1.86
N ARG A 298 -6.61 20.36 -2.20
CA ARG A 298 -7.94 20.92 -1.94
C ARG A 298 -8.21 21.04 -0.44
N SER A 299 -7.80 20.05 0.37
CA SER A 299 -7.99 20.08 1.82
C SER A 299 -7.03 21.04 2.54
N GLY A 300 -5.79 21.16 2.06
CA GLY A 300 -4.71 21.97 2.66
C GLY A 300 -4.56 23.37 2.07
N ASN A 301 -5.43 23.76 1.12
CA ASN A 301 -5.41 25.04 0.43
C ASN A 301 -4.04 25.42 -0.17
N TYR A 302 -3.38 24.46 -0.83
CA TYR A 302 -2.11 24.67 -1.53
C TYR A 302 -2.19 24.20 -2.98
N ARG A 303 -1.29 24.69 -3.84
CA ARG A 303 -1.21 24.28 -5.25
C ARG A 303 -0.20 23.16 -5.40
N ILE A 304 -0.49 22.23 -6.31
CA ILE A 304 0.42 21.13 -6.68
C ILE A 304 0.96 21.40 -8.06
N ASP A 305 2.28 21.32 -8.18
CA ASP A 305 2.93 21.23 -9.48
C ASP A 305 2.99 19.75 -9.88
N ALA A 306 2.13 19.37 -10.81
CA ALA A 306 2.08 18.01 -11.33
C ALA A 306 3.43 17.57 -11.93
N SER A 307 4.19 18.45 -12.58
CA SER A 307 5.45 18.06 -13.22
C SER A 307 6.49 17.67 -12.17
N GLN A 308 6.62 18.48 -11.12
CA GLN A 308 7.54 18.21 -10.02
C GLN A 308 7.12 16.99 -9.21
N GLU A 309 5.81 16.82 -8.98
CA GLU A 309 5.27 15.65 -8.29
C GLU A 309 5.62 14.34 -9.03
N LEU A 310 5.56 14.36 -10.35
CA LEU A 310 5.89 13.21 -11.19
C LEU A 310 7.38 12.92 -11.21
N ILE A 311 8.23 13.95 -11.22
CA ILE A 311 9.68 13.80 -11.05
C ILE A 311 10.00 13.14 -9.71
N ALA A 312 9.35 13.60 -8.63
CA ALA A 312 9.57 13.07 -7.29
C ALA A 312 9.19 11.58 -7.20
N ILE A 313 8.04 11.19 -7.77
CA ILE A 313 7.59 9.78 -7.78
C ILE A 313 8.48 8.92 -8.68
N GLY A 314 8.83 9.42 -9.87
CA GLY A 314 9.72 8.71 -10.80
C GLY A 314 11.09 8.44 -10.18
N LEU A 315 11.69 9.44 -9.54
CA LEU A 315 12.97 9.28 -8.83
C LEU A 315 12.84 8.39 -7.59
N SER A 316 11.70 8.43 -6.89
CA SER A 316 11.44 7.54 -5.76
C SER A 316 11.37 6.07 -6.19
N ASN A 317 10.73 5.79 -7.32
CA ASN A 317 10.69 4.46 -7.94
C ASN A 317 12.06 4.02 -8.46
N LEU A 318 12.79 4.93 -9.11
CA LEU A 318 14.14 4.66 -9.59
C LEU A 318 15.07 4.28 -8.44
N ALA A 319 15.15 5.10 -7.39
CA ALA A 319 15.95 4.83 -6.21
C ALA A 319 15.46 3.59 -5.44
N GLY A 320 14.14 3.42 -5.34
CA GLY A 320 13.50 2.23 -4.74
C GLY A 320 13.95 0.93 -5.39
N SER A 321 14.14 0.90 -6.70
CA SER A 321 14.57 -0.32 -7.40
C SER A 321 15.96 -0.81 -6.94
N PHE A 322 16.85 0.08 -6.49
CA PHE A 322 18.18 -0.27 -5.96
C PHE A 322 18.13 -0.91 -4.56
N VAL A 323 16.98 -0.81 -3.87
CA VAL A 323 16.74 -1.46 -2.58
C VAL A 323 15.70 -2.58 -2.69
N SER A 324 15.51 -3.13 -3.89
CA SER A 324 14.54 -4.20 -4.17
C SER A 324 13.08 -3.80 -3.86
N SER A 325 12.70 -2.54 -4.05
CA SER A 325 11.30 -2.08 -4.02
C SER A 325 10.54 -2.54 -5.26
N TYR A 326 9.24 -2.77 -5.12
CA TYR A 326 8.30 -2.75 -6.25
C TYR A 326 7.72 -1.33 -6.43
N PRO A 327 7.02 -1.02 -7.54
CA PRO A 327 6.53 0.34 -7.80
C PRO A 327 5.73 0.91 -6.62
N VAL A 328 5.99 2.18 -6.30
CA VAL A 328 5.28 2.97 -5.30
C VAL A 328 4.59 4.18 -5.94
N THR A 329 3.51 4.62 -5.29
CA THR A 329 2.68 5.76 -5.69
C THR A 329 2.27 6.56 -4.45
N GLY A 330 1.58 7.67 -4.64
CA GLY A 330 0.87 8.32 -3.53
C GLY A 330 -0.04 7.32 -2.81
N SER A 331 -0.18 7.47 -1.49
CA SER A 331 -1.04 6.66 -0.63
C SER A 331 -1.96 7.55 0.20
N PHE A 332 -3.20 7.09 0.40
CA PHE A 332 -4.25 7.78 1.18
C PHE A 332 -4.02 7.76 2.70
N THR A 333 -2.84 7.36 3.18
CA THR A 333 -2.54 7.01 4.59
C THR A 333 -2.89 8.12 5.59
N ARG A 334 -2.80 9.40 5.20
CA ARG A 334 -3.10 10.55 6.08
C ARG A 334 -4.54 11.07 6.05
N LEU A 335 -5.39 10.72 5.07
CA LEU A 335 -6.73 11.31 4.97
C LEU A 335 -7.69 10.90 6.10
N GLY A 336 -7.34 9.86 6.84
CA GLY A 336 -8.13 9.35 7.96
C GLY A 336 -7.68 9.83 9.35
N CYS A 337 -6.70 10.73 9.44
CA CYS A 337 -6.24 11.37 10.68
C CYS A 337 -6.77 12.80 10.76
#